data_AF-A0A924LWE5-F1
#
_entry.id   AF-A0A924LWE5-F1
#
_cell.length_a   1.000
_cell.length_b   1.000
_cell.length_c   1.000
_cell.angle_alpha   90.00
_cell.angle_beta   90.00
_cell.angle_gamma   90.00
#
_symmetry.space_group_name_H-M   'P 1'
#
loop_
_entity.id
_entity.type
_entity.pdbx_description
1 polymer ?
#
loop_
_entity_poly.entity_id
_entity_poly.type
_entity_poly.pdbx_seq_one_letter_code
_entity_poly.pdbx_strand_id
1 'polypeptide(L)'
;MNPPLILRDVVSAPADKPYRVYRQPRRVRGDGSIPWDTAGAATASKPPRKQGERRNRIGWRLFRYSRRLLYVVILGAVVWSGVAYWSFRGAVKDSNDRVPDKVMRALSPANGPIMTTPINILVLGSDTRGKGDTGRSDSMILMRVDIPRRRVAMLSIPRDLRVPIKGYGDEKVNAAYSLGGPALTIDTLHSLTGVDINHYAEINFRGFRQLINAVGGIYLVNPHAIRSNKFDGQVWRFKKGELHLNGRRALAYSRVRENLLNPNDSDFTRGARQQQVIDSVVHKLASVDSVLHPRRNPRAAIKPITTDITESQIMALAFGKTWAKHTVHCRLGGDIDMVGGQSVIRGDGEANRAVVRMWEGTGQPVEPKLTA
;
A
#
# COMPACT_ATOMS: atom_id res chain seq x y z
N MET A 1 21.71 40.76 -50.32
CA MET A 1 20.63 40.75 -51.34
C MET A 1 19.62 39.66 -50.98
N ASN A 2 18.43 39.69 -51.60
CA ASN A 2 17.23 38.97 -51.18
C ASN A 2 17.27 37.42 -51.36
N PRO A 3 16.30 36.67 -50.78
CA PRO A 3 16.40 35.22 -50.50
C PRO A 3 15.86 34.33 -51.65
N PRO A 4 15.89 33.00 -51.51
CA PRO A 4 14.70 32.27 -50.99
C PRO A 4 15.13 31.17 -49.95
N LEU A 5 14.44 30.08 -49.58
CA LEU A 5 13.25 29.37 -50.09
C LEU A 5 12.42 28.72 -48.92
N ILE A 6 11.73 27.61 -49.19
CA ILE A 6 10.69 26.94 -48.38
C ILE A 6 11.08 25.48 -48.07
N LEU A 7 10.72 24.95 -46.89
CA LEU A 7 10.04 23.65 -46.70
C LEU A 7 9.54 23.47 -45.25
N ARG A 8 8.30 22.99 -45.10
CA ARG A 8 7.64 22.63 -43.83
C ARG A 8 6.76 21.41 -44.10
N ASP A 9 7.00 20.30 -43.41
CA ASP A 9 6.18 19.10 -43.57
C ASP A 9 5.30 18.78 -42.34
N VAL A 10 4.01 18.66 -42.66
CA VAL A 10 3.04 17.66 -42.17
C VAL A 10 2.91 17.40 -40.66
N VAL A 11 1.81 17.91 -40.10
CA VAL A 11 1.11 17.29 -38.96
C VAL A 11 -0.21 16.72 -39.47
N SER A 12 -0.47 15.44 -39.22
CA SER A 12 -1.71 14.75 -39.59
C SER A 12 -2.83 14.97 -38.57
N ALA A 13 -4.03 15.33 -39.06
CA ALA A 13 -5.24 15.46 -38.23
C ALA A 13 -6.07 14.15 -38.27
N PRO A 14 -6.76 13.78 -37.18
CA PRO A 14 -7.58 12.56 -37.12
C PRO A 14 -8.95 12.72 -37.77
N ALA A 15 -9.53 11.59 -38.20
CA ALA A 15 -10.77 11.53 -38.96
C ALA A 15 -12.06 11.73 -38.15
N ASP A 16 -12.99 12.50 -38.72
CA ASP A 16 -14.35 12.68 -38.19
C ASP A 16 -15.32 11.55 -38.57
N LYS A 17 -16.35 11.35 -37.73
CA LYS A 17 -17.36 10.29 -37.91
C LYS A 17 -18.60 10.82 -38.65
N PRO A 18 -19.25 10.02 -39.51
CA PRO A 18 -20.39 10.50 -40.31
C PRO A 18 -21.68 10.66 -39.48
N TYR A 19 -22.37 11.78 -39.67
CA TYR A 19 -23.71 12.04 -39.14
C TYR A 19 -24.80 11.57 -40.11
N ARG A 20 -25.95 11.13 -39.58
CA ARG A 20 -27.11 10.71 -40.38
C ARG A 20 -28.07 11.89 -40.62
N VAL A 21 -28.30 12.23 -41.89
CA VAL A 21 -29.29 13.24 -42.30
C VAL A 21 -30.68 12.60 -42.41
N TYR A 22 -31.69 13.17 -41.73
CA TYR A 22 -33.10 12.81 -41.94
C TYR A 22 -33.68 13.61 -43.10
N ARG A 23 -34.28 12.90 -44.08
CA ARG A 23 -34.91 13.49 -45.27
C ARG A 23 -36.40 13.73 -45.00
N GLN A 24 -36.88 14.96 -45.15
CA GLN A 24 -38.33 15.25 -45.07
C GLN A 24 -39.04 14.93 -46.41
N PRO A 25 -40.32 14.51 -46.40
CA PRO A 25 -41.10 14.31 -47.62
C PRO A 25 -41.59 15.65 -48.21
N ARG A 26 -41.43 15.79 -49.52
CA ARG A 26 -41.81 16.98 -50.30
C ARG A 26 -43.31 16.92 -50.64
N ARG A 27 -44.10 17.93 -50.27
CA ARG A 27 -45.49 18.07 -50.76
C ARG A 27 -45.47 18.38 -52.26
N VAL A 28 -46.17 17.58 -53.06
CA VAL A 28 -46.47 17.88 -54.47
C VAL A 28 -47.83 18.57 -54.52
N ARG A 29 -47.91 19.68 -55.26
CA ARG A 29 -49.15 20.43 -55.51
C ARG A 29 -49.56 20.13 -56.95
N GLY A 30 -50.57 19.29 -57.13
CA GLY A 30 -51.14 18.98 -58.45
C GLY A 30 -52.38 19.82 -58.70
N ASP A 31 -52.37 20.53 -59.82
CA ASP A 31 -53.53 21.18 -60.44
C ASP A 31 -54.16 20.21 -61.46
N GLY A 32 -55.47 20.31 -61.73
CA GLY A 32 -56.15 19.43 -62.68
C GLY A 32 -57.65 19.18 -62.43
N SER A 33 -58.50 20.08 -62.96
CA SER A 33 -59.89 19.90 -63.42
C SER A 33 -60.86 18.90 -62.75
N ILE A 34 -62.00 19.43 -62.30
CA ILE A 34 -63.24 18.69 -61.97
C ILE A 34 -64.11 18.55 -63.23
N PRO A 35 -64.73 17.38 -63.45
CA PRO A 35 -66.08 17.31 -64.04
C PRO A 35 -67.09 16.73 -63.04
N TRP A 36 -68.33 17.21 -63.09
CA TRP A 36 -69.47 16.66 -62.37
C TRP A 36 -70.06 15.49 -63.17
N ASP A 37 -70.45 14.38 -62.51
CA ASP A 37 -71.84 13.91 -62.50
C ASP A 37 -72.06 12.52 -61.85
N THR A 38 -73.34 12.24 -61.57
CA THR A 38 -73.95 10.95 -61.18
C THR A 38 -73.75 10.41 -59.75
N ALA A 39 -74.79 10.65 -58.94
CA ALA A 39 -75.58 9.67 -58.18
C ALA A 39 -74.96 8.32 -57.76
N GLY A 40 -75.12 7.97 -56.48
CA GLY A 40 -75.38 6.57 -56.10
C GLY A 40 -74.83 6.08 -54.76
N ALA A 41 -75.73 5.49 -53.96
CA ALA A 41 -75.50 4.42 -53.00
C ALA A 41 -74.46 4.61 -51.86
N ALA A 42 -75.00 4.70 -50.65
CA ALA A 42 -74.28 4.59 -49.39
C ALA A 42 -73.45 3.29 -49.23
N THR A 43 -72.26 3.40 -48.64
CA THR A 43 -71.73 2.39 -47.71
C THR A 43 -71.05 3.06 -46.52
N ALA A 44 -71.49 2.72 -45.30
CA ALA A 44 -70.98 3.32 -44.08
C ALA A 44 -69.60 2.75 -43.69
N SER A 45 -68.53 3.49 -43.96
CA SER A 45 -67.18 3.14 -43.52
C SER A 45 -66.99 3.47 -42.03
N LYS A 46 -66.82 2.43 -41.21
CA LYS A 46 -66.47 2.58 -39.78
C LYS A 46 -65.13 3.30 -39.63
N PRO A 47 -64.96 4.22 -38.65
CA PRO A 47 -63.69 4.89 -38.43
C PRO A 47 -62.59 3.88 -38.02
N PRO A 48 -61.32 4.12 -38.39
CA PRO A 48 -60.24 3.19 -38.10
C PRO A 48 -60.03 3.03 -36.59
N ARG A 49 -60.06 1.79 -36.11
CA ARG A 49 -59.68 1.45 -34.73
C ARG A 49 -58.24 1.91 -34.48
N LYS A 50 -58.05 2.86 -33.56
CA LYS A 50 -56.72 3.17 -33.02
C LYS A 50 -56.12 1.89 -32.45
N GLN A 51 -55.05 1.38 -33.07
CA GLN A 51 -54.23 0.33 -32.47
C GLN A 51 -53.59 0.92 -31.21
N GLY A 52 -54.14 0.57 -30.05
CA GLY A 52 -53.58 1.02 -28.79
C GLY A 52 -52.18 0.45 -28.62
N GLU A 53 -51.18 1.33 -28.46
CA GLU A 53 -49.83 0.95 -28.10
C GLU A 53 -49.88 0.02 -26.87
N ARG A 54 -49.56 -1.27 -27.06
CA ARG A 54 -49.34 -2.21 -25.96
C ARG A 54 -48.01 -1.86 -25.28
N ARG A 55 -47.99 -0.71 -24.59
CA ARG A 55 -46.85 -0.21 -23.81
C ARG A 55 -46.42 -1.31 -22.85
N ASN A 56 -45.20 -1.84 -23.03
CA ASN A 56 -44.72 -3.10 -22.44
C ASN A 56 -44.80 -3.12 -20.89
N ARG A 57 -45.97 -3.50 -20.35
CA ARG A 57 -46.23 -3.54 -18.89
C ARG A 57 -45.31 -4.53 -18.15
N ILE A 58 -44.80 -5.55 -18.86
CA ILE A 58 -43.84 -6.53 -18.34
C ILE A 58 -42.49 -5.86 -18.05
N GLY A 59 -41.96 -5.07 -18.99
CA GLY A 59 -40.70 -4.34 -18.81
C GLY A 59 -40.75 -3.34 -17.65
N TRP A 60 -41.89 -2.67 -17.44
CA TRP A 60 -42.04 -1.72 -16.32
C TRP A 60 -42.15 -2.41 -14.95
N ARG A 61 -42.71 -3.62 -14.89
CA ARG A 61 -42.69 -4.47 -13.68
C ARG A 61 -41.27 -4.98 -13.39
N LEU A 62 -40.57 -5.50 -14.41
CA LEU A 62 -39.17 -5.92 -14.30
C LEU A 62 -38.26 -4.77 -13.85
N PHE A 63 -38.45 -3.55 -14.37
CA PHE A 63 -37.73 -2.34 -13.96
C PHE A 63 -38.00 -1.94 -12.50
N ARG A 64 -39.23 -2.12 -12.00
CA ARG A 64 -39.53 -1.94 -10.56
C ARG A 64 -38.86 -2.99 -9.68
N TYR A 65 -38.82 -4.25 -10.13
CA TYR A 65 -38.14 -5.32 -9.38
C TYR A 65 -36.62 -5.18 -9.40
N SER A 66 -36.01 -4.78 -10.53
CA SER A 66 -34.57 -4.51 -10.59
C SER A 66 -34.16 -3.29 -9.75
N ARG A 67 -34.95 -2.20 -9.73
CA ARG A 67 -34.73 -1.10 -8.78
C ARG A 67 -34.85 -1.54 -7.33
N ARG A 68 -35.84 -2.36 -6.97
CA ARG A 68 -35.98 -2.91 -5.61
C ARG A 68 -34.79 -3.78 -5.22
N LEU A 69 -34.36 -4.67 -6.10
CA LEU A 69 -33.16 -5.50 -5.89
C LEU A 69 -31.91 -4.63 -5.71
N LEU A 70 -31.73 -3.59 -6.53
CA LEU A 70 -30.63 -2.63 -6.40
C LEU A 70 -30.65 -1.93 -5.03
N TYR A 71 -31.81 -1.47 -4.54
CA TYR A 71 -31.91 -0.87 -3.20
C TYR A 71 -31.58 -1.89 -2.09
N VAL A 72 -32.01 -3.14 -2.20
CA VAL A 72 -31.67 -4.20 -1.23
C VAL A 72 -30.17 -4.52 -1.24
N VAL A 73 -29.55 -4.58 -2.42
CA VAL A 73 -28.10 -4.79 -2.56
C VAL A 73 -27.31 -3.60 -2.00
N ILE A 74 -27.72 -2.36 -2.27
CA ILE A 74 -27.10 -1.16 -1.71
C ILE A 74 -27.25 -1.14 -0.18
N LEU A 75 -28.45 -1.42 0.35
CA LEU A 75 -28.69 -1.48 1.80
C LEU A 75 -27.83 -2.57 2.46
N GLY A 76 -27.76 -3.76 1.86
CA GLY A 76 -26.89 -4.85 2.32
C GLY A 76 -25.42 -4.46 2.32
N ALA A 77 -24.94 -3.77 1.28
CA ALA A 77 -23.57 -3.26 1.20
C ALA A 77 -23.28 -2.18 2.25
N VAL A 78 -24.23 -1.29 2.53
CA VAL A 78 -24.10 -0.25 3.58
C VAL A 78 -24.05 -0.88 4.98
N VAL A 79 -24.95 -1.82 5.28
CA VAL A 79 -24.97 -2.55 6.56
C VAL A 79 -23.68 -3.35 6.74
N TRP A 80 -23.25 -4.09 5.71
CA TRP A 80 -21.99 -4.84 5.73
C TRP A 80 -20.77 -3.92 5.95
N SER A 81 -20.71 -2.77 5.27
CA SER A 81 -19.64 -1.78 5.44
C SER A 81 -19.62 -1.20 6.85
N GLY A 82 -20.79 -0.93 7.45
CA GLY A 82 -20.91 -0.45 8.83
C GLY A 82 -20.38 -1.46 9.85
N VAL A 83 -20.75 -2.74 9.70
CA VAL A 83 -20.24 -3.84 10.55
C VAL A 83 -18.73 -4.03 10.36
N ALA A 84 -18.23 -3.98 9.12
CA ALA A 84 -16.81 -4.08 8.82
C ALA A 84 -16.01 -2.92 9.45
N TYR A 85 -16.51 -1.69 9.33
CA TYR A 85 -15.91 -0.50 9.95
C TYR A 85 -15.92 -0.58 11.48
N TRP A 86 -17.01 -1.02 12.11
CA TRP A 86 -17.07 -1.18 13.56
C TRP A 86 -16.07 -2.25 14.07
N SER A 87 -15.96 -3.38 13.36
CA SER A 87 -14.96 -4.42 13.64
C SER A 87 -13.52 -3.91 13.47
N PHE A 88 -13.26 -3.13 12.40
CA PHE A 88 -11.98 -2.47 12.15
C PHE A 88 -11.63 -1.48 13.28
N ARG A 89 -12.56 -0.60 13.65
CA ARG A 89 -12.39 0.39 14.74
C ARG A 89 -12.05 -0.28 16.07
N GLY A 90 -12.79 -1.34 16.43
CA GLY A 90 -12.48 -2.13 17.62
C GLY A 90 -11.08 -2.76 17.57
N ALA A 91 -10.62 -3.21 16.40
CA ALA A 91 -9.28 -3.79 16.22
C ALA A 91 -8.15 -2.76 16.36
N VAL A 92 -8.37 -1.53 15.89
CA VAL A 92 -7.42 -0.42 16.02
C VAL A 92 -7.36 0.03 17.48
N LYS A 93 -8.51 0.20 18.16
CA LYS A 93 -8.52 0.48 19.59
C LYS A 93 -7.80 -0.61 20.41
N ASP A 94 -8.09 -1.90 20.15
CA ASP A 94 -7.37 -3.04 20.74
C ASP A 94 -5.84 -3.01 20.47
N SER A 95 -5.38 -2.23 19.49
CA SER A 95 -3.97 -2.02 19.14
C SER A 95 -3.37 -0.81 19.83
N ASN A 96 -4.08 0.32 19.87
CA ASN A 96 -3.65 1.52 20.57
C ASN A 96 -3.55 1.26 22.09
N ASP A 97 -4.53 0.56 22.66
CA ASP A 97 -4.56 0.17 24.09
C ASP A 97 -3.38 -0.75 24.50
N ARG A 98 -2.60 -1.29 23.55
CA ARG A 98 -1.40 -2.10 23.81
C ARG A 98 -0.10 -1.31 23.78
N VAL A 99 -0.11 -0.05 23.37
CA VAL A 99 1.10 0.80 23.34
C VAL A 99 1.42 1.27 24.77
N PRO A 100 2.62 1.00 25.32
CA PRO A 100 2.97 1.47 26.66
C PRO A 100 3.12 3.00 26.73
N ASP A 101 2.70 3.64 27.82
CA ASP A 101 2.81 5.10 28.02
C ASP A 101 4.24 5.65 27.89
N LYS A 102 5.25 4.82 28.15
CA LYS A 102 6.66 5.19 27.93
C LYS A 102 6.97 5.39 26.44
N VAL A 103 6.33 4.64 25.55
CA VAL A 103 6.44 4.78 24.10
C VAL A 103 5.73 6.05 23.64
N MET A 104 4.50 6.28 24.11
CA MET A 104 3.74 7.51 23.78
C MET A 104 4.48 8.80 24.18
N ARG A 105 5.27 8.78 25.26
CA ARG A 105 6.11 9.91 25.68
C ARG A 105 7.44 10.06 24.93
N ALA A 106 7.90 9.01 24.25
CA ALA A 106 9.11 9.05 23.42
C ALA A 106 8.82 9.51 21.98
N LEU A 107 7.56 9.45 21.54
CA LEU A 107 7.14 9.92 20.22
C LEU A 107 7.06 11.45 20.17
N SER A 108 7.61 12.04 19.10
CA SER A 108 7.50 13.47 18.80
C SER A 108 6.11 13.79 18.23
N PRO A 109 5.41 14.85 18.67
CA PRO A 109 4.10 15.19 18.11
C PRO A 109 4.19 15.43 16.60
N ALA A 110 3.15 15.00 15.86
CA ALA A 110 3.08 15.25 14.43
C ALA A 110 2.86 16.75 14.14
N ASN A 111 3.63 17.32 13.21
CA ASN A 111 3.60 18.74 12.85
C ASN A 111 2.33 19.19 12.09
N GLY A 112 1.31 18.34 12.01
CA GLY A 112 0.04 18.62 11.33
C GLY A 112 -0.70 17.35 10.90
N PRO A 113 -1.81 17.51 10.15
CA PRO A 113 -2.53 16.39 9.57
C PRO A 113 -1.69 15.59 8.57
N ILE A 114 -1.78 14.27 8.64
CA ILE A 114 -1.10 13.31 7.75
C ILE A 114 -1.32 13.55 6.24
N MET A 115 -2.45 14.18 5.87
CA MET A 115 -2.77 14.52 4.47
C MET A 115 -1.99 15.73 3.95
N THR A 116 -1.46 16.58 4.84
CA THR A 116 -0.82 17.87 4.51
C THR A 116 0.64 17.97 4.95
N THR A 117 1.06 17.17 5.93
CA THR A 117 2.44 17.17 6.46
C THR A 117 3.04 15.76 6.41
N PRO A 118 4.34 15.61 6.11
CA PRO A 118 4.99 14.32 6.15
C PRO A 118 5.07 13.80 7.58
N ILE A 119 4.83 12.50 7.77
CA ILE A 119 4.99 11.82 9.06
C ILE A 119 6.08 10.75 8.99
N ASN A 120 6.73 10.50 10.12
CA ASN A 120 7.73 9.45 10.27
C ASN A 120 7.19 8.36 11.22
N ILE A 121 7.19 7.12 10.77
CA ILE A 121 6.67 5.95 11.48
C ILE A 121 7.83 4.97 11.73
N LEU A 122 8.10 4.61 12.98
CA LEU A 122 9.02 3.52 13.31
C LEU A 122 8.31 2.17 13.21
N VAL A 123 8.76 1.31 12.30
CA VAL A 123 8.29 -0.07 12.17
C VAL A 123 9.30 -1.02 12.81
N LEU A 124 8.89 -1.73 13.86
CA LEU A 124 9.70 -2.75 14.55
C LEU A 124 9.18 -4.17 14.28
N GLY A 125 10.12 -5.06 13.94
CA GLY A 125 9.92 -6.51 13.95
C GLY A 125 10.63 -7.12 15.15
N SER A 126 9.87 -7.69 16.10
CA SER A 126 10.41 -8.30 17.33
C SER A 126 10.32 -9.82 17.35
N ASP A 127 11.30 -10.49 17.98
CA ASP A 127 11.31 -11.94 18.17
C ASP A 127 10.61 -12.42 19.47
N THR A 128 10.08 -11.46 20.24
CA THR A 128 9.41 -11.61 21.54
C THR A 128 8.33 -12.70 21.54
N ARG A 129 8.45 -13.65 22.48
CA ARG A 129 7.65 -14.88 22.51
C ARG A 129 6.47 -14.86 23.47
N GLY A 130 6.38 -13.88 24.36
CA GLY A 130 5.28 -13.74 25.33
C GLY A 130 5.41 -12.49 26.22
N LYS A 131 4.51 -12.35 27.19
CA LYS A 131 4.66 -11.33 28.25
C LYS A 131 5.87 -11.70 29.13
N GLY A 132 6.74 -10.73 29.39
CA GLY A 132 7.94 -10.91 30.23
C GLY A 132 9.21 -11.34 29.48
N ASP A 133 9.12 -11.63 28.19
CA ASP A 133 10.29 -11.77 27.32
C ASP A 133 10.79 -10.36 26.93
N THR A 134 12.07 -10.06 27.18
CA THR A 134 12.67 -8.77 26.81
C THR A 134 12.79 -8.60 25.29
N GLY A 135 12.86 -9.71 24.54
CA GLY A 135 12.95 -9.72 23.08
C GLY A 135 14.15 -8.97 22.49
N ARG A 136 14.23 -8.96 21.16
CA ARG A 136 15.12 -8.12 20.35
C ARG A 136 14.39 -7.56 19.14
N SER A 137 14.77 -6.35 18.73
CA SER A 137 14.39 -5.80 17.43
C SER A 137 15.28 -6.40 16.32
N ASP A 138 14.75 -7.41 15.62
CA ASP A 138 15.43 -8.08 14.49
C ASP A 138 15.19 -7.33 13.15
N SER A 139 14.31 -6.32 13.17
CA SER A 139 14.07 -5.37 12.07
C SER A 139 13.69 -3.99 12.63
N MET A 140 14.37 -2.94 12.16
CA MET A 140 14.13 -1.53 12.50
C MET A 140 14.08 -0.73 11.20
N ILE A 141 12.90 -0.20 10.85
CA ILE A 141 12.69 0.58 9.62
C ILE A 141 11.95 1.87 9.96
N LEU A 142 12.55 3.02 9.60
CA LEU A 142 11.87 4.31 9.63
C LEU A 142 11.15 4.53 8.29
N MET A 143 9.83 4.67 8.32
CA MET A 143 9.00 4.93 7.16
C MET A 143 8.50 6.38 7.17
N ARG A 144 8.93 7.18 6.20
CA ARG A 144 8.40 8.53 5.95
C ARG A 144 7.30 8.46 4.91
N VAL A 145 6.15 9.03 5.23
CA VAL A 145 5.01 9.12 4.31
C VAL A 145 4.70 10.58 4.06
N ASP A 146 4.88 11.01 2.81
CA ASP A 146 4.61 12.36 2.33
C ASP A 146 3.50 12.27 1.27
N ILE A 147 2.25 12.41 1.71
CA ILE A 147 1.07 12.34 0.84
C ILE A 147 1.06 13.51 -0.18
N PRO A 148 1.33 14.78 0.20
CA PRO A 148 1.43 15.89 -0.76
C PRO A 148 2.43 15.64 -1.90
N ARG A 149 3.63 15.12 -1.59
CA ARG A 149 4.65 14.79 -2.61
C ARG A 149 4.47 13.39 -3.22
N ARG A 150 3.42 12.65 -2.85
CA ARG A 150 3.11 11.26 -3.28
C ARG A 150 4.30 10.30 -3.14
N ARG A 151 5.04 10.45 -2.05
CA ARG A 151 6.33 9.79 -1.82
C ARG A 151 6.30 9.01 -0.51
N VAL A 152 6.77 7.76 -0.58
CA VAL A 152 7.08 6.95 0.61
C VAL A 152 8.58 6.70 0.61
N ALA A 153 9.24 6.80 1.76
CA ALA A 153 10.65 6.45 1.90
C ALA A 153 10.84 5.52 3.10
N MET A 154 11.61 4.45 2.94
CA MET A 154 11.94 3.51 4.00
C MET A 154 13.45 3.52 4.25
N LEU A 155 13.85 3.78 5.49
CA LEU A 155 15.25 3.70 5.93
C LEU A 155 15.40 2.47 6.82
N SER A 156 16.07 1.43 6.33
CA SER A 156 16.44 0.26 7.13
C SER A 156 17.66 0.56 7.99
N ILE A 157 17.59 0.21 9.27
CA ILE A 157 18.65 0.40 10.24
C ILE A 157 19.22 -0.97 10.60
N PRO A 158 20.49 -1.28 10.25
CA PRO A 158 21.10 -2.56 10.57
C PRO A 158 21.13 -2.77 12.09
N ARG A 159 20.61 -3.92 12.54
CA ARG A 159 20.46 -4.23 13.98
C ARG A 159 21.79 -4.29 14.76
N ASP A 160 22.88 -4.61 14.06
CA ASP A 160 24.23 -4.77 14.59
C ASP A 160 25.07 -3.46 14.47
N LEU A 161 24.45 -2.35 14.06
CA LEU A 161 25.06 -1.00 14.06
C LEU A 161 25.40 -0.56 15.49
N ARG A 162 26.66 -0.21 15.73
CA ARG A 162 27.14 0.29 17.02
C ARG A 162 26.77 1.76 17.19
N VAL A 163 26.08 2.09 18.28
CA VAL A 163 25.56 3.44 18.58
C VAL A 163 25.62 3.71 20.08
N PRO A 164 25.75 4.98 20.51
CA PRO A 164 25.61 5.34 21.92
C PRO A 164 24.15 5.19 22.36
N ILE A 165 23.91 4.32 23.35
CA ILE A 165 22.61 4.13 23.99
C ILE A 165 22.59 4.89 25.31
N LYS A 166 21.60 5.77 25.49
CA LYS A 166 21.44 6.62 26.67
C LYS A 166 21.37 5.78 27.96
N GLY A 167 22.36 5.96 28.83
CA GLY A 167 22.48 5.25 30.11
C GLY A 167 23.20 3.89 30.05
N TYR A 168 23.61 3.43 28.87
CA TYR A 168 24.25 2.11 28.66
C TYR A 168 25.57 2.17 27.88
N GLY A 169 25.89 3.29 27.24
CA GLY A 169 27.13 3.47 26.47
C GLY A 169 27.02 2.92 25.04
N ASP A 170 28.18 2.67 24.42
CA ASP A 170 28.26 2.20 23.04
C ASP A 170 27.90 0.72 22.89
N GLU A 171 26.74 0.45 22.31
CA GLU A 171 26.20 -0.89 22.15
C GLU A 171 25.62 -1.10 20.74
N LYS A 172 25.26 -2.34 20.41
CA LYS A 172 24.48 -2.61 19.20
C LYS A 172 23.09 -1.99 19.31
N VAL A 173 22.60 -1.32 18.28
CA VAL A 173 21.31 -0.61 18.29
C VAL A 173 20.12 -1.51 18.65
N ASN A 174 20.17 -2.82 18.36
CA ASN A 174 19.13 -3.76 18.80
C ASN A 174 19.09 -4.02 20.32
N ALA A 175 20.17 -3.75 21.05
CA ALA A 175 20.20 -3.82 22.50
C ALA A 175 19.29 -2.75 23.14
N ALA A 176 19.04 -1.62 22.48
CA ALA A 176 18.13 -0.58 22.97
C ALA A 176 16.73 -1.15 23.27
N TYR A 177 16.25 -2.07 22.42
CA TYR A 177 14.98 -2.77 22.63
C TYR A 177 15.04 -3.72 23.83
N SER A 178 16.10 -4.52 23.99
CA SER A 178 16.22 -5.43 25.13
C SER A 178 16.43 -4.72 26.47
N LEU A 179 17.10 -3.55 26.46
CA LEU A 179 17.47 -2.78 27.66
C LEU A 179 16.35 -1.85 28.15
N GLY A 180 15.61 -1.21 27.22
CA GLY A 180 14.59 -0.20 27.56
C GLY A 180 13.32 -0.27 26.71
N GLY A 181 13.13 -1.36 25.97
CA GLY A 181 11.96 -1.57 25.13
C GLY A 181 11.88 -0.61 23.93
N PRO A 182 10.68 -0.46 23.35
CA PRO A 182 10.48 0.43 22.21
C PRO A 182 10.76 1.90 22.52
N ALA A 183 10.58 2.35 23.76
CA ALA A 183 10.82 3.75 24.16
C ALA A 183 12.30 4.12 24.04
N LEU A 184 13.21 3.32 24.64
CA LEU A 184 14.65 3.54 24.48
C LEU A 184 15.11 3.34 23.04
N THR A 185 14.44 2.45 22.28
CA THR A 185 14.70 2.31 20.84
C THR A 185 14.38 3.60 20.08
N ILE A 186 13.24 4.24 20.36
CA ILE A 186 12.85 5.53 19.75
C ILE A 186 13.89 6.62 20.09
N ASP A 187 14.23 6.79 21.38
CA ASP A 187 15.25 7.76 21.83
C ASP A 187 16.62 7.54 21.15
N THR A 188 17.04 6.28 21.03
CA THR A 188 18.33 5.89 20.41
C THR A 188 18.31 6.17 18.91
N LEU A 189 17.21 5.88 18.22
CA LEU A 189 17.08 6.14 16.78
C LEU A 189 16.96 7.64 16.48
N HIS A 190 16.25 8.41 17.32
CA HIS A 190 16.23 9.87 17.26
C HIS A 190 17.64 10.45 17.40
N SER A 191 18.39 10.00 18.41
CA SER A 191 19.77 10.42 18.65
C SER A 191 20.73 10.04 17.50
N LEU A 192 20.50 8.89 16.86
CA LEU A 192 21.29 8.41 15.72
C LEU A 192 21.04 9.20 14.43
N THR A 193 19.77 9.50 14.12
CA THR A 193 19.39 10.03 12.80
C THR A 193 19.02 11.52 12.82
N GLY A 194 18.73 12.10 13.99
CA GLY A 194 18.16 13.45 14.13
C GLY A 194 16.71 13.56 13.67
N VAL A 195 16.00 12.43 13.51
CA VAL A 195 14.66 12.37 12.92
C VAL A 195 13.61 12.20 14.01
N ASP A 196 12.67 13.15 14.09
CA ASP A 196 11.47 13.03 14.91
C ASP A 196 10.60 11.84 14.50
N ILE A 197 10.33 10.93 15.43
CA ILE A 197 9.50 9.74 15.20
C ILE A 197 8.10 10.05 15.71
N ASN A 198 7.12 10.16 14.81
CA ASN A 198 5.76 10.58 15.16
C ASN A 198 4.84 9.44 15.58
N HIS A 199 5.08 8.26 15.00
CA HIS A 199 4.25 7.07 15.19
C HIS A 199 5.10 5.81 15.28
N TYR A 200 4.51 4.76 15.82
CA TYR A 200 5.13 3.49 16.12
C TYR A 200 4.24 2.34 15.65
N ALA A 201 4.83 1.31 15.05
CA ALA A 201 4.16 0.07 14.70
C ALA A 201 5.06 -1.14 14.98
N GLU A 202 4.64 -2.02 15.87
CA GLU A 202 5.33 -3.27 16.21
C GLU A 202 4.59 -4.49 15.70
N ILE A 203 5.33 -5.49 15.25
CA ILE A 203 4.81 -6.82 15.04
C ILE A 203 5.82 -7.90 15.44
N ASN A 204 5.39 -8.85 16.28
CA ASN A 204 6.24 -9.99 16.63
C ASN A 204 6.10 -11.15 15.62
N PHE A 205 7.02 -12.12 15.66
CA PHE A 205 7.02 -13.26 14.73
C PHE A 205 5.74 -14.13 14.73
N ARG A 206 4.97 -14.16 15.82
CA ARG A 206 3.66 -14.83 15.84
C ARG A 206 2.63 -13.98 15.11
N GLY A 207 2.57 -12.69 15.44
CA GLY A 207 1.64 -11.75 14.85
C GLY A 207 1.85 -11.56 13.35
N PHE A 208 3.11 -11.49 12.91
CA PHE A 208 3.50 -11.39 11.50
C PHE A 208 2.95 -12.56 10.66
N ARG A 209 3.03 -13.78 11.19
CA ARG A 209 2.44 -14.96 10.54
C ARG A 209 0.92 -14.89 10.47
N GLN A 210 0.28 -14.38 11.53
CA GLN A 210 -1.18 -14.22 11.59
C GLN A 210 -1.67 -13.15 10.60
N LEU A 211 -1.04 -11.98 10.56
CA LEU A 211 -1.32 -10.90 9.61
C LEU A 211 -1.28 -11.40 8.16
N ILE A 212 -0.16 -12.02 7.75
CA ILE A 212 0.00 -12.48 6.36
C ILE A 212 -1.00 -13.57 6.00
N ASN A 213 -1.30 -14.49 6.93
CA ASN A 213 -2.33 -15.50 6.68
C ASN A 213 -3.74 -14.87 6.59
N ALA A 214 -4.05 -13.86 7.40
CA ALA A 214 -5.34 -13.16 7.41
C ALA A 214 -5.62 -12.40 6.10
N VAL A 215 -4.59 -11.84 5.44
CA VAL A 215 -4.71 -11.17 4.13
C VAL A 215 -4.65 -12.15 2.94
N GLY A 216 -4.51 -13.46 3.18
CA GLY A 216 -4.45 -14.48 2.13
C GLY A 216 -3.05 -14.68 1.50
N GLY A 217 -1.99 -14.36 2.24
CA GLY A 217 -0.61 -14.38 1.76
C GLY A 217 -0.21 -13.10 1.01
N ILE A 218 1.10 -12.98 0.75
CA ILE A 218 1.69 -11.88 0.00
C ILE A 218 2.36 -12.39 -1.28
N TYR A 219 2.48 -11.51 -2.28
CA TYR A 219 3.24 -11.75 -3.51
C TYR A 219 4.49 -10.87 -3.52
N LEU A 220 5.63 -11.44 -3.89
CA LEU A 220 6.88 -10.70 -4.12
C LEU A 220 7.70 -11.31 -5.27
N VAL A 221 8.57 -10.51 -5.89
CA VAL A 221 9.47 -10.95 -6.96
C VAL A 221 10.85 -11.21 -6.36
N ASN A 222 11.23 -12.47 -6.18
CA ASN A 222 12.52 -12.83 -5.60
C ASN A 222 13.62 -12.77 -6.67
N PRO A 223 14.65 -11.89 -6.55
CA PRO A 223 15.61 -11.64 -7.63
C PRO A 223 16.56 -12.82 -7.90
N HIS A 224 16.86 -13.64 -6.89
CA HIS A 224 17.79 -14.78 -6.98
C HIS A 224 17.21 -16.00 -6.26
N ALA A 225 17.60 -17.21 -6.69
CA ALA A 225 17.24 -18.41 -5.94
C ALA A 225 17.93 -18.40 -4.56
N ILE A 226 17.19 -18.83 -3.52
CA ILE A 226 17.70 -18.88 -2.14
C ILE A 226 17.61 -20.31 -1.62
N ARG A 227 18.72 -20.80 -1.05
CA ARG A 227 18.77 -21.98 -0.19
C ARG A 227 19.36 -21.53 1.14
N SER A 228 18.57 -21.47 2.21
CA SER A 228 19.08 -21.03 3.51
C SER A 228 20.00 -22.06 4.15
N ASN A 229 20.77 -21.63 5.15
CA ASN A 229 21.24 -22.52 6.21
C ASN A 229 20.05 -23.17 6.98
N LYS A 230 20.33 -24.16 7.83
CA LYS A 230 19.29 -24.89 8.57
C LYS A 230 18.81 -24.05 9.77
N PHE A 231 17.56 -23.57 9.73
CA PHE A 231 16.92 -22.88 10.86
C PHE A 231 15.44 -23.25 10.95
N ASP A 232 14.82 -23.05 12.12
CA ASP A 232 13.47 -23.56 12.43
C ASP A 232 13.31 -25.07 12.11
N GLY A 233 14.39 -25.85 12.29
CA GLY A 233 14.47 -27.29 12.03
C GLY A 233 14.74 -27.71 10.58
N GLN A 234 14.72 -26.80 9.60
CA GLN A 234 14.77 -27.16 8.18
C GLN A 234 15.60 -26.19 7.30
N VAL A 235 15.89 -26.60 6.06
CA VAL A 235 16.47 -25.72 5.04
C VAL A 235 15.34 -25.13 4.20
N TRP A 236 15.27 -23.81 4.12
CA TRP A 236 14.29 -23.11 3.31
C TRP A 236 14.79 -22.93 1.88
N ARG A 237 13.88 -23.10 0.91
CA ARG A 237 14.15 -22.94 -0.52
C ARG A 237 13.14 -21.99 -1.14
N PHE A 238 13.62 -20.99 -1.86
CA PHE A 238 12.81 -20.01 -2.60
C PHE A 238 13.33 -19.92 -4.04
N LYS A 239 12.43 -20.04 -5.02
CA LYS A 239 12.77 -19.91 -6.45
C LYS A 239 13.01 -18.42 -6.80
N LYS A 240 13.77 -18.17 -7.86
CA LYS A 240 13.80 -16.84 -8.52
C LYS A 240 12.44 -16.58 -9.20
N GLY A 241 12.04 -15.31 -9.30
CA GLY A 241 10.78 -14.89 -9.91
C GLY A 241 9.67 -14.67 -8.88
N GLU A 242 8.41 -14.65 -9.34
CA GLU A 242 7.26 -14.42 -8.48
C GLU A 242 7.04 -15.55 -7.46
N LEU A 243 6.80 -15.15 -6.22
CA LEU A 243 6.51 -16.05 -5.10
C LEU A 243 5.25 -15.59 -4.37
N HIS A 244 4.29 -16.51 -4.22
CA HIS A 244 3.23 -16.39 -3.22
C HIS A 244 3.72 -16.98 -1.89
N LEU A 245 3.69 -16.17 -0.83
CA LEU A 245 4.19 -16.55 0.50
C LEU A 245 3.07 -16.43 1.53
N ASN A 246 2.76 -17.56 2.19
CA ASN A 246 2.02 -17.55 3.45
C ASN A 246 2.90 -17.04 4.60
N GLY A 247 2.32 -16.78 5.77
CA GLY A 247 3.02 -16.15 6.88
C GLY A 247 4.27 -16.91 7.33
N ARG A 248 4.24 -18.26 7.36
CA ARG A 248 5.40 -19.08 7.74
C ARG A 248 6.54 -18.95 6.72
N ARG A 249 6.24 -18.97 5.42
CA ARG A 249 7.24 -18.81 4.35
C ARG A 249 7.76 -17.37 4.24
N ALA A 250 6.90 -16.37 4.43
CA ALA A 250 7.29 -14.96 4.44
C ALA A 250 8.23 -14.63 5.62
N LEU A 251 7.95 -15.17 6.82
CA LEU A 251 8.80 -14.98 7.99
C LEU A 251 10.16 -15.68 7.81
N ALA A 252 10.17 -16.86 7.17
CA ALA A 252 11.42 -17.51 6.83
C ALA A 252 12.22 -16.70 5.80
N TYR A 253 11.56 -16.14 4.77
CA TYR A 253 12.20 -15.32 3.73
C TYR A 253 12.89 -14.07 4.31
N SER A 254 12.23 -13.34 5.22
CA SER A 254 12.80 -12.16 5.86
C SER A 254 13.86 -12.46 6.93
N ARG A 255 13.99 -13.72 7.35
CA ARG A 255 14.99 -14.18 8.35
C ARG A 255 16.22 -14.88 7.74
N VAL A 256 16.25 -15.14 6.43
CA VAL A 256 17.44 -15.72 5.79
C VAL A 256 18.63 -14.79 5.96
N ARG A 257 19.67 -15.26 6.67
CA ARG A 257 20.96 -14.57 6.85
C ARG A 257 22.00 -15.01 5.83
N GLU A 258 22.04 -16.31 5.53
CA GLU A 258 22.99 -16.93 4.62
C GLU A 258 22.23 -17.58 3.46
N ASN A 259 22.62 -17.27 2.22
CA ASN A 259 22.20 -18.01 1.04
C ASN A 259 23.33 -18.95 0.59
N LEU A 260 23.14 -20.26 0.77
CA LEU A 260 24.08 -21.31 0.33
C LEU A 260 24.24 -21.38 -1.20
N LEU A 261 23.53 -20.55 -1.98
CA LEU A 261 23.70 -20.38 -3.43
C LEU A 261 24.42 -19.07 -3.81
N ASN A 262 24.70 -18.18 -2.86
CA ASN A 262 25.40 -16.91 -3.10
C ASN A 262 26.27 -16.52 -1.88
N PRO A 263 27.60 -16.68 -1.93
CA PRO A 263 28.49 -16.31 -0.84
C PRO A 263 28.45 -14.83 -0.45
N ASN A 264 28.06 -13.93 -1.36
CA ASN A 264 28.04 -12.48 -1.14
C ASN A 264 26.77 -12.01 -0.39
N ASP A 265 25.94 -12.93 0.11
CA ASP A 265 24.67 -12.66 0.77
C ASP A 265 24.89 -12.29 2.25
N SER A 266 24.92 -10.98 2.55
CA SER A 266 25.24 -10.41 3.87
C SER A 266 24.01 -9.90 4.64
N ASP A 267 24.18 -9.41 5.88
CA ASP A 267 23.09 -8.84 6.70
C ASP A 267 22.32 -7.72 5.97
N PHE A 268 23.02 -6.96 5.10
CA PHE A 268 22.42 -5.95 4.23
C PHE A 268 21.41 -6.53 3.23
N THR A 269 21.64 -7.73 2.71
CA THR A 269 20.68 -8.43 1.84
C THR A 269 19.44 -8.88 2.61
N ARG A 270 19.57 -9.23 3.90
CA ARG A 270 18.42 -9.48 4.77
C ARG A 270 17.60 -8.19 4.97
N GLY A 271 18.24 -7.05 5.19
CA GLY A 271 17.57 -5.74 5.26
C GLY A 271 16.73 -5.44 4.01
N ALA A 272 17.28 -5.68 2.82
CA ALA A 272 16.54 -5.52 1.57
C ALA A 272 15.32 -6.48 1.45
N ARG A 273 15.47 -7.74 1.88
CA ARG A 273 14.33 -8.70 1.96
C ARG A 273 13.26 -8.27 2.95
N GLN A 274 13.65 -7.70 4.10
CA GLN A 274 12.72 -7.16 5.09
C GLN A 274 11.91 -6.00 4.52
N GLN A 275 12.57 -5.04 3.84
CA GLN A 275 11.90 -3.95 3.13
C GLN A 275 10.92 -4.47 2.06
N GLN A 276 11.38 -5.36 1.17
CA GLN A 276 10.52 -5.96 0.13
C GLN A 276 9.28 -6.67 0.70
N VAL A 277 9.45 -7.40 1.81
CA VAL A 277 8.34 -8.06 2.49
C VAL A 277 7.35 -7.04 3.07
N ILE A 278 7.84 -5.93 3.62
CA ILE A 278 6.99 -4.83 4.10
C ILE A 278 6.26 -4.15 2.95
N ASP A 279 6.90 -3.89 1.81
CA ASP A 279 6.21 -3.37 0.62
C ASP A 279 5.07 -4.28 0.17
N SER A 280 5.31 -5.59 0.08
CA SER A 280 4.29 -6.56 -0.29
C SER A 280 3.15 -6.64 0.74
N VAL A 281 3.44 -6.50 2.04
CA VAL A 281 2.42 -6.41 3.09
C VAL A 281 1.61 -5.12 2.97
N VAL A 282 2.27 -3.96 2.86
CA VAL A 282 1.63 -2.65 2.72
C VAL A 282 0.80 -2.56 1.44
N HIS A 283 1.31 -3.05 0.32
CA HIS A 283 0.57 -3.14 -0.94
C HIS A 283 -0.63 -4.08 -0.85
N LYS A 284 -0.49 -5.24 -0.18
CA LYS A 284 -1.61 -6.16 0.02
C LYS A 284 -2.69 -5.54 0.93
N LEU A 285 -2.30 -4.87 2.02
CA LEU A 285 -3.22 -4.18 2.93
C LEU A 285 -3.96 -3.01 2.25
N ALA A 286 -3.27 -2.23 1.41
CA ALA A 286 -3.87 -1.13 0.65
C ALA A 286 -4.69 -1.63 -0.57
N SER A 287 -4.62 -2.92 -0.93
CA SER A 287 -5.37 -3.44 -2.08
C SER A 287 -6.87 -3.53 -1.78
N VAL A 288 -7.69 -3.13 -2.77
CA VAL A 288 -9.16 -3.24 -2.75
C VAL A 288 -9.60 -4.67 -2.44
N ASP A 289 -8.85 -5.66 -2.94
CA ASP A 289 -9.02 -7.08 -2.68
C ASP A 289 -8.93 -7.42 -1.17
N SER A 290 -8.09 -6.75 -0.38
CA SER A 290 -8.00 -6.98 1.08
C SER A 290 -9.15 -6.35 1.87
N VAL A 291 -9.82 -5.35 1.32
CA VAL A 291 -10.92 -4.62 1.97
C VAL A 291 -12.29 -5.20 1.60
N LEU A 292 -12.48 -5.62 0.34
CA LEU A 292 -13.79 -6.04 -0.18
C LEU A 292 -14.04 -7.55 -0.20
N HIS A 293 -13.04 -8.41 0.10
CA HIS A 293 -13.27 -9.86 0.08
C HIS A 293 -14.17 -10.30 1.26
N PRO A 294 -15.33 -10.93 1.03
CA PRO A 294 -16.26 -11.32 2.10
C PRO A 294 -15.70 -12.31 3.13
N ARG A 295 -14.60 -13.00 2.79
CA ARG A 295 -13.90 -13.96 3.64
C ARG A 295 -12.72 -13.37 4.42
N ARG A 296 -12.33 -12.11 4.18
CA ARG A 296 -11.23 -11.46 4.90
C ARG A 296 -11.79 -10.62 6.05
N ASN A 297 -11.12 -10.68 7.19
CA ASN A 297 -11.51 -9.96 8.38
C ASN A 297 -10.46 -8.88 8.69
N PRO A 298 -10.76 -7.57 8.49
CA PRO A 298 -9.83 -6.48 8.79
C PRO A 298 -9.27 -6.53 10.22
N ARG A 299 -10.08 -6.97 11.20
CA ARG A 299 -9.67 -7.15 12.60
C ARG A 299 -8.57 -8.20 12.75
N ALA A 300 -8.56 -9.24 11.93
CA ALA A 300 -7.52 -10.27 11.96
C ALA A 300 -6.18 -9.79 11.37
N ALA A 301 -6.18 -8.76 10.52
CA ALA A 301 -4.96 -8.14 10.02
C ALA A 301 -4.36 -7.12 11.00
N ILE A 302 -5.19 -6.40 11.77
CA ILE A 302 -4.73 -5.32 12.67
C ILE A 302 -4.40 -5.83 14.08
N LYS A 303 -5.20 -6.74 14.64
CA LYS A 303 -4.98 -7.35 15.97
C LYS A 303 -3.55 -7.87 16.22
N PRO A 304 -2.79 -8.37 15.22
CA PRO A 304 -1.40 -8.79 15.41
C PRO A 304 -0.38 -7.64 15.55
N ILE A 305 -0.70 -6.42 15.11
CA ILE A 305 0.15 -5.23 15.17
C ILE A 305 -0.13 -4.51 16.49
N THR A 306 0.87 -3.91 17.12
CA THR A 306 0.72 -2.91 18.21
C THR A 306 1.10 -1.55 17.64
N THR A 307 0.24 -0.54 17.70
CA THR A 307 0.51 0.79 17.10
C THR A 307 -0.33 1.87 17.74
N ASP A 308 0.17 3.11 17.77
CA ASP A 308 -0.54 4.31 18.23
C ASP A 308 -1.34 5.01 17.11
N ILE A 309 -1.16 4.56 15.86
CA ILE A 309 -1.83 5.14 14.69
C ILE A 309 -3.35 4.91 14.79
N THR A 310 -4.12 6.00 14.62
CA THR A 310 -5.59 6.01 14.69
C THR A 310 -6.27 5.46 13.43
N GLU A 311 -7.57 5.17 13.51
CA GLU A 311 -8.36 4.65 12.38
C GLU A 311 -8.32 5.56 11.15
N SER A 312 -8.43 6.87 11.37
CA SER A 312 -8.42 7.88 10.30
C SER A 312 -7.05 7.99 9.65
N GLN A 313 -5.97 7.87 10.43
CA GLN A 313 -4.60 7.84 9.91
C GLN A 313 -4.30 6.54 9.15
N ILE A 314 -4.76 5.37 9.60
CA ILE A 314 -4.63 4.12 8.82
C ILE A 314 -5.35 4.24 7.47
N MET A 315 -6.55 4.81 7.45
CA MET A 315 -7.29 5.07 6.21
C MET A 315 -6.59 6.08 5.30
N ALA A 316 -6.01 7.15 5.88
CA ALA A 316 -5.21 8.13 5.15
C ALA A 316 -3.92 7.51 4.57
N LEU A 317 -3.25 6.61 5.30
CA LEU A 317 -2.09 5.85 4.82
C LEU A 317 -2.46 4.90 3.67
N ALA A 318 -3.57 4.18 3.79
CA ALA A 318 -4.06 3.29 2.75
C ALA A 318 -4.40 4.07 1.46
N PHE A 319 -5.08 5.22 1.59
CA PHE A 319 -5.32 6.14 0.49
C PHE A 319 -4.01 6.72 -0.09
N GLY A 320 -3.10 7.18 0.78
CA GLY A 320 -1.79 7.69 0.38
C GLY A 320 -0.96 6.68 -0.41
N LYS A 321 -0.96 5.39 -0.02
CA LYS A 321 -0.23 4.34 -0.76
C LYS A 321 -0.81 4.05 -2.14
N THR A 322 -2.13 4.16 -2.35
CA THR A 322 -2.70 4.02 -3.70
C THR A 322 -2.38 5.21 -4.62
N TRP A 323 -2.03 6.36 -4.04
CA TRP A 323 -1.59 7.57 -4.76
C TRP A 323 -0.07 7.73 -4.89
N ALA A 324 0.71 7.04 -4.06
CA ALA A 324 2.16 7.12 -4.03
C ALA A 324 2.77 6.56 -5.33
N LYS A 325 3.54 7.39 -6.05
CA LYS A 325 4.17 6.98 -7.32
C LYS A 325 5.54 6.34 -7.12
N HIS A 326 6.24 6.71 -6.05
CA HIS A 326 7.61 6.30 -5.79
C HIS A 326 7.77 5.85 -4.35
N THR A 327 8.38 4.67 -4.17
CA THR A 327 8.86 4.19 -2.87
C THR A 327 10.39 4.20 -2.93
N VAL A 328 11.04 4.91 -2.00
CA VAL A 328 12.50 5.04 -1.93
C VAL A 328 13.01 4.10 -0.83
N HIS A 329 14.01 3.28 -1.15
CA HIS A 329 14.62 2.35 -0.21
C HIS A 329 16.04 2.81 0.13
N CYS A 330 16.22 3.23 1.37
CA CYS A 330 17.48 3.63 1.96
C CYS A 330 17.90 2.60 3.01
N ARG A 331 19.21 2.51 3.27
CA ARG A 331 19.77 1.73 4.39
C ARG A 331 20.91 2.49 5.03
N LEU A 332 21.01 2.47 6.35
CA LEU A 332 22.26 2.88 6.99
C LEU A 332 23.34 1.84 6.68
N GLY A 333 24.57 2.32 6.54
CA GLY A 333 25.75 1.54 6.19
C GLY A 333 26.90 1.77 7.17
N GLY A 334 28.00 1.08 6.92
CA GLY A 334 29.18 1.10 7.77
C GLY A 334 30.01 -0.15 7.54
N ASP A 335 31.24 -0.13 8.04
CA ASP A 335 32.18 -1.24 7.92
C ASP A 335 31.97 -2.26 9.04
N ILE A 336 32.32 -3.52 8.76
CA ILE A 336 32.29 -4.58 9.76
C ILE A 336 33.54 -4.46 10.63
N ASP A 337 33.35 -4.35 11.94
CA ASP A 337 34.41 -4.30 12.93
C ASP A 337 34.20 -5.37 14.02
N MET A 338 35.24 -5.69 14.78
CA MET A 338 35.22 -6.70 15.84
C MET A 338 35.59 -6.03 17.17
N VAL A 339 34.61 -5.83 18.04
CA VAL A 339 34.81 -5.20 19.36
C VAL A 339 34.34 -6.16 20.46
N GLY A 340 35.20 -6.43 21.45
CA GLY A 340 34.87 -7.34 22.55
C GLY A 340 34.53 -8.77 22.11
N GLY A 341 35.12 -9.24 20.99
CA GLY A 341 34.82 -10.55 20.41
C GLY A 341 33.48 -10.62 19.64
N GLN A 342 32.76 -9.51 19.50
CA GLN A 342 31.52 -9.44 18.72
C GLN A 342 31.72 -8.65 17.42
N SER A 343 31.16 -9.18 16.33
CA SER A 343 31.02 -8.43 15.07
C SER A 343 29.97 -7.33 15.22
N VAL A 344 30.35 -6.10 14.93
CA VAL A 344 29.52 -4.89 14.93
C VAL A 344 29.65 -4.18 13.59
N ILE A 345 28.68 -3.32 13.25
CA ILE A 345 28.81 -2.39 12.12
C ILE A 345 29.19 -1.02 12.69
N ARG A 346 30.37 -0.48 12.35
CA ARG A 346 30.73 0.90 12.68
C ARG A 346 30.19 1.81 11.58
N GLY A 347 29.19 2.63 11.93
CA GLY A 347 28.55 3.52 10.96
C GLY A 347 29.47 4.63 10.48
N ASP A 348 29.54 4.84 9.17
CA ASP A 348 30.11 6.07 8.59
C ASP A 348 29.17 7.23 8.90
N GLY A 349 29.59 8.12 9.82
CA GLY A 349 28.77 9.22 10.30
C GLY A 349 28.42 10.26 9.22
N GLU A 350 29.23 10.40 8.16
CA GLU A 350 28.95 11.35 7.09
C GLU A 350 28.04 10.73 6.01
N ALA A 351 28.37 9.53 5.53
CA ALA A 351 27.54 8.83 4.56
C ALA A 351 26.14 8.53 5.13
N ASN A 352 26.02 8.14 6.40
CA ASN A 352 24.73 7.90 7.04
C ASN A 352 23.88 9.19 7.15
N ARG A 353 24.49 10.35 7.46
CA ARG A 353 23.78 11.64 7.43
C ARG A 353 23.29 11.99 6.02
N ALA A 354 24.08 11.71 4.99
CA ALA A 354 23.66 11.94 3.60
C ALA A 354 22.49 11.02 3.20
N VAL A 355 22.52 9.75 3.61
CA VAL A 355 21.41 8.79 3.42
C VAL A 355 20.14 9.25 4.15
N VAL A 356 20.24 9.76 5.37
CA VAL A 356 19.09 10.32 6.10
C VAL A 356 18.49 11.51 5.34
N ARG A 357 19.31 12.48 4.89
CA ARG A 357 18.82 13.62 4.07
C ARG A 357 18.14 13.17 2.77
N MET A 358 18.67 12.16 2.10
CA MET A 358 18.05 11.55 0.91
C MET A 358 16.66 10.95 1.25
N TRP A 359 16.56 10.22 2.36
CA TRP A 359 15.31 9.65 2.88
C TRP A 359 14.29 10.71 3.30
N GLU A 360 14.73 11.83 3.89
CA GLU A 360 13.87 12.98 4.21
C GLU A 360 13.37 13.71 2.96
N GLY A 361 14.19 13.74 1.90
CA GLY A 361 13.94 14.47 0.65
C GLY A 361 14.63 15.82 0.58
N THR A 362 15.63 16.05 1.44
CA THR A 362 16.43 17.27 1.54
C THR A 362 17.82 17.14 0.89
N GLY A 363 18.28 15.90 0.64
CA GLY A 363 19.56 15.59 -0.01
C GLY A 363 19.43 15.11 -1.46
N GLN A 364 20.50 15.27 -2.23
CA GLN A 364 20.65 14.63 -3.54
C GLN A 364 20.84 13.10 -3.39
N PRO A 365 20.55 12.29 -4.43
CA PRO A 365 20.82 10.86 -4.41
C PRO A 365 22.32 10.58 -4.22
N VAL A 366 22.67 9.88 -3.15
CA VAL A 366 24.01 9.28 -3.01
C VAL A 366 23.91 7.86 -3.54
N GLU A 367 24.67 7.54 -4.58
CA GLU A 367 24.75 6.16 -5.06
C GLU A 367 25.30 5.26 -3.95
N PRO A 368 24.68 4.09 -3.69
CA PRO A 368 25.22 3.15 -2.72
C PRO A 368 26.57 2.67 -3.24
N LYS A 369 27.66 2.95 -2.50
CA LYS A 369 28.96 2.29 -2.74
C LYS A 369 28.75 0.78 -2.68
N LEU A 370 28.73 0.15 -3.84
CA LEU A 370 28.84 -1.30 -3.99
C LEU A 370 30.30 -1.64 -3.73
N THR A 371 30.65 -1.89 -2.47
CA THR A 371 31.87 -2.62 -2.15
C THR A 371 31.74 -4.03 -2.75
N ALA A 372 32.79 -4.43 -3.48
CA ALA A 372 32.84 -5.66 -4.28
C ALA A 372 32.93 -6.92 -3.41
#